data_AF-A0A0P9TY25-F1
#
_entry.id   AF-A0A0P9TY25-F1
#
_cell.length_a   1.000
_cell.length_b   1.000
_cell.length_c   1.000
_cell.angle_alpha   90.00
_cell.angle_beta   90.00
_cell.angle_gamma   90.00
#
_symmetry.space_group_name_H-M   'P 1'
#
loop_
_entity.id
_entity.type
_entity.pdbx_description
1 polymer ?
#
loop_
_entity_poly.entity_id
_entity_poly.type
_entity_poly.pdbx_seq_one_letter_code
_entity_poly.pdbx_strand_id
1 'polypeptide(L)'
;MIKEIEALMVHWGEQMRERGQGGGLGSQMGAIIEWGGAPPRGTPGSRVPSGAGCGIDHIASEIGAAVAELERSGRAPLARLARERYCAMATVRDQMKAVGIAEGADRTYRNWVDRLHQQVLLILTLRSGSTRGYPVGPPTNRHLKVAKGASRPIGIYRAL
;
A
#
# COMPACT_ATOMS: atom_id res chain seq x y z
N MET A 1 -10.96 -22.06 2.04
CA MET A 1 -9.89 -21.45 1.22
C MET A 1 -10.51 -20.62 0.13
N ILE A 2 -10.14 -19.34 0.01
CA ILE A 2 -10.64 -18.45 -1.05
C ILE A 2 -9.74 -18.61 -2.28
N LYS A 3 -10.28 -19.11 -3.39
CA LYS A 3 -9.49 -19.52 -4.57
C LYS A 3 -8.85 -18.34 -5.28
N GLU A 4 -9.58 -17.23 -5.35
CA GLU A 4 -9.15 -15.99 -5.98
C GLU A 4 -7.96 -15.39 -5.23
N ILE A 5 -8.01 -15.39 -3.89
CA ILE A 5 -6.90 -14.92 -3.05
C ILE A 5 -5.70 -15.88 -3.13
N GLU A 6 -5.91 -17.20 -3.19
CA GLU A 6 -4.80 -18.14 -3.42
C GLU A 6 -4.05 -17.78 -4.70
N ALA A 7 -4.76 -17.56 -5.81
CA ALA A 7 -4.14 -17.21 -7.09
C ALA A 7 -3.34 -15.90 -7.01
N LEU A 8 -3.86 -14.87 -6.34
CA LEU A 8 -3.14 -13.61 -6.14
C LEU A 8 -1.89 -13.76 -5.26
N MET A 9 -1.95 -14.60 -4.22
CA MET A 9 -0.82 -14.87 -3.33
C MET A 9 0.26 -15.70 -4.03
N VAL A 10 -0.13 -16.66 -4.88
CA VAL A 10 0.79 -17.44 -5.73
C VAL A 10 1.51 -16.51 -6.71
N HIS A 11 0.76 -15.66 -7.42
CA HIS A 11 1.30 -14.68 -8.35
C HIS A 11 2.27 -13.71 -7.66
N TRP A 12 1.93 -13.24 -6.45
CA TRP A 12 2.85 -12.45 -5.63
C TRP A 12 4.13 -13.21 -5.27
N GLY A 13 4.01 -14.48 -4.85
CA GLY A 13 5.16 -15.34 -4.55
C GLY A 13 6.08 -15.54 -5.75
N GLU A 14 5.51 -15.77 -6.93
CA GLU A 14 6.23 -15.84 -8.21
C GLU A 14 7.02 -14.56 -8.48
N GLN A 15 6.35 -13.40 -8.40
CA GLN A 15 6.98 -12.10 -8.61
C GLN A 15 8.10 -11.81 -7.59
N MET A 16 7.93 -12.22 -6.32
CA MET A 16 8.96 -12.07 -5.29
C MET A 16 10.18 -12.94 -5.54
N ARG A 17 10.00 -14.15 -6.08
CA ARG A 17 11.10 -15.05 -6.44
C ARG A 17 11.83 -14.61 -7.70
N GLU A 18 11.10 -14.14 -8.71
CA GLU A 18 11.68 -13.75 -10.00
C GLU A 18 12.37 -12.38 -9.95
N ARG A 19 11.84 -11.43 -9.17
CA ARG A 19 12.28 -10.02 -9.23
C ARG A 19 12.86 -9.50 -7.91
N GLY A 20 12.72 -10.26 -6.81
CA GLY A 20 13.23 -9.91 -5.49
C GLY A 20 12.59 -8.67 -4.86
N GLN A 21 12.83 -8.46 -3.55
CA GLN A 21 12.47 -7.21 -2.84
C GLN A 21 13.17 -5.95 -3.43
N GLY A 22 14.22 -6.16 -4.24
CA GLY A 22 15.08 -5.12 -4.81
C GLY A 22 14.60 -4.52 -6.13
N GLY A 23 13.50 -5.01 -6.72
CA GLY A 23 12.78 -4.37 -7.82
C GLY A 23 12.00 -3.13 -7.35
N GLY A 24 12.65 -2.28 -6.56
CA GLY A 24 12.11 -0.99 -6.16
C GLY A 24 11.93 -0.14 -7.41
N LEU A 25 10.71 0.36 -7.58
CA LEU A 25 10.32 1.48 -8.46
C LEU A 25 11.52 2.05 -9.23
N GLY A 26 11.65 1.70 -10.52
CA GLY A 26 12.63 2.32 -11.40
C GLY A 26 12.67 3.81 -11.09
N SER A 27 13.83 4.30 -10.64
CA SER A 27 13.94 5.68 -10.16
C SER A 27 13.41 6.62 -11.24
N GLN A 28 12.78 7.74 -10.84
CA GLN A 28 12.40 8.78 -11.82
C GLN A 28 13.59 9.16 -12.72
N MET A 29 14.82 9.06 -12.18
CA MET A 29 16.06 9.23 -12.91
C MET A 29 16.32 8.15 -13.97
N GLY A 30 16.06 6.87 -13.67
CA GLY A 30 16.16 5.77 -14.62
C GLY A 30 15.18 5.90 -15.79
N ALA A 31 13.95 6.33 -15.51
CA ALA A 31 12.99 6.68 -16.55
C ALA A 31 13.49 7.87 -17.40
N ILE A 32 14.11 8.89 -16.81
CA ILE A 32 14.68 10.04 -17.56
C ILE A 32 15.85 9.62 -18.46
N ILE A 33 16.70 8.69 -18.00
CA ILE A 33 17.79 8.12 -18.80
C ILE A 33 17.25 7.33 -20.00
N GLU A 34 16.20 6.52 -19.78
CA GLU A 34 15.51 5.77 -20.85
C GLU A 34 14.94 6.69 -21.95
N TRP A 35 14.44 7.88 -21.59
CA TRP A 35 13.95 8.89 -22.53
C TRP A 35 15.03 9.79 -23.15
N GLY A 36 16.32 9.49 -22.94
CA GLY A 36 17.41 10.26 -23.53
C GLY A 36 17.43 11.75 -23.15
N GLY A 37 16.81 12.14 -22.03
CA GLY A 37 16.80 13.52 -21.54
C GLY A 37 15.72 14.45 -22.09
N ALA A 38 14.74 13.99 -22.88
CA ALA A 38 13.64 14.82 -23.38
C ALA A 38 12.29 14.41 -22.78
N PRO A 39 11.74 15.12 -21.78
CA PRO A 39 10.42 14.83 -21.25
C PRO A 39 9.32 15.12 -22.29
N PRO A 40 8.25 14.30 -22.38
CA PRO A 40 7.19 14.46 -23.35
C PRO A 40 6.47 15.80 -23.17
N ARG A 41 6.61 16.68 -24.18
CA ARG A 41 5.90 17.95 -24.23
C ARG A 41 4.51 17.73 -24.81
N GLY A 42 3.49 17.90 -23.96
CA GLY A 42 2.16 18.34 -24.38
C GLY A 42 1.11 17.26 -24.65
N THR A 43 0.62 16.58 -23.61
CA THR A 43 -0.82 16.26 -23.49
C THR A 43 -1.15 15.91 -22.03
N PRO A 44 -2.18 16.52 -21.39
CA PRO A 44 -2.62 16.11 -20.05
C PRO A 44 -3.34 14.76 -20.16
N GLY A 45 -2.58 13.70 -19.96
CA GLY A 45 -3.09 12.36 -19.77
C GLY A 45 -2.10 11.64 -18.87
N SER A 46 -2.56 11.18 -17.69
CA SER A 46 -1.77 10.29 -16.86
C SER A 46 -1.59 8.98 -17.63
N ARG A 47 -0.55 8.91 -18.46
CA ARG A 47 0.02 7.64 -18.85
C ARG A 47 0.76 7.16 -17.61
N VAL A 48 0.06 6.39 -16.78
CA VAL A 48 0.74 5.41 -15.92
C VAL A 48 1.76 4.72 -16.84
N PRO A 49 3.06 4.70 -16.54
CA PRO A 49 4.07 4.07 -17.38
C PRO A 49 3.79 2.57 -17.49
N SER A 50 2.87 2.22 -18.38
CA SER A 50 2.55 0.86 -18.77
C SER A 50 3.50 0.56 -19.93
N GLY A 51 4.77 0.26 -19.62
CA GLY A 51 5.71 -0.05 -20.70
C GLY A 51 7.22 -0.08 -20.44
N ALA A 52 7.71 -0.02 -19.20
CA ALA A 52 9.14 -0.23 -18.91
C ALA A 52 9.29 -1.10 -17.65
N GLY A 53 9.13 -2.42 -17.84
CA GLY A 53 9.03 -3.42 -16.79
C GLY A 53 10.33 -3.70 -16.05
N CYS A 54 10.62 -2.93 -15.00
CA CYS A 54 11.73 -3.22 -14.08
C CYS A 54 11.28 -3.17 -12.60
N GLY A 55 10.13 -3.75 -12.29
CA GLY A 55 9.60 -3.82 -10.92
C GLY A 55 8.49 -4.87 -10.74
N ILE A 56 8.14 -5.13 -9.48
CA ILE A 56 6.98 -5.95 -9.11
C ILE A 56 5.71 -5.25 -9.64
N ASP A 57 4.78 -6.00 -10.23
CA ASP A 57 3.52 -5.42 -10.72
C ASP A 57 2.63 -4.87 -9.59
N HIS A 58 1.68 -4.01 -9.93
CA HIS A 58 0.83 -3.34 -8.94
C HIS A 58 0.04 -4.32 -8.05
N ILE A 59 -0.46 -5.43 -8.61
CA ILE A 59 -1.24 -6.41 -7.86
C ILE A 59 -0.35 -7.09 -6.82
N ALA A 60 0.83 -7.57 -7.24
CA ALA A 60 1.80 -8.16 -6.34
C ALA A 60 2.32 -7.15 -5.30
N SER A 61 2.43 -5.86 -5.65
CA SER A 61 2.77 -4.79 -4.70
C SER A 61 1.70 -4.62 -3.61
N GLU A 62 0.41 -4.61 -3.98
CA GLU A 62 -0.68 -4.52 -3.01
C GLU A 62 -0.78 -5.74 -2.09
N ILE A 63 -0.52 -6.94 -2.62
CA ILE A 63 -0.41 -8.16 -1.80
C ILE A 63 0.75 -8.05 -0.81
N GLY A 64 1.93 -7.61 -1.27
CA GLY A 64 3.08 -7.37 -0.41
C GLY A 64 2.79 -6.34 0.69
N ALA A 65 2.09 -5.25 0.35
CA ALA A 65 1.65 -4.25 1.31
C ALA A 65 0.65 -4.82 2.33
N ALA A 66 -0.29 -5.67 1.90
CA ALA A 66 -1.22 -6.35 2.79
C ALA A 66 -0.52 -7.31 3.75
N VAL A 67 0.48 -8.06 3.28
CA VAL A 67 1.30 -8.93 4.12
C VAL A 67 2.12 -8.12 5.13
N ALA A 68 2.70 -6.98 4.72
CA ALA A 68 3.39 -6.07 5.63
C ALA A 68 2.46 -5.45 6.69
N GLU A 69 1.18 -5.22 6.35
CA GLU A 69 0.15 -4.76 7.30
C GLU A 69 -0.20 -5.85 8.32
N LEU A 70 -0.24 -7.13 7.91
CA LEU A 70 -0.43 -8.25 8.86
C LEU A 70 0.70 -8.30 9.89
N GLU A 71 1.93 -8.04 9.46
CA GLU A 71 3.09 -7.99 10.35
C GLU A 71 2.98 -6.85 11.36
N ARG A 72 2.57 -5.65 10.91
CA ARG A 72 2.39 -4.45 11.76
C ARG A 72 1.18 -4.53 12.71
N SER A 73 0.12 -5.24 12.32
CA SER A 73 -1.11 -5.38 13.12
C SER A 73 -1.05 -6.47 14.19
N GLY A 74 0.14 -7.01 14.48
CA GLY A 74 0.34 -8.04 15.50
C GLY A 74 -0.01 -9.46 15.04
N ARG A 75 -0.19 -9.67 13.73
CA ARG A 75 -0.47 -10.98 13.11
C ARG A 75 0.75 -11.51 12.37
N ALA A 76 1.93 -11.27 12.94
CA ALA A 76 3.21 -11.72 12.41
C ALA A 76 3.26 -13.22 12.06
N PRO A 77 2.63 -14.14 12.81
CA PRO A 77 2.59 -15.56 12.42
C PRO A 77 1.88 -15.80 11.07
N LEU A 78 0.84 -15.05 10.73
CA LEU A 78 0.16 -15.15 9.43
C LEU A 78 1.01 -14.56 8.30
N ALA A 79 1.69 -13.43 8.56
CA ALA A 79 2.63 -12.86 7.60
C ALA A 79 3.81 -13.81 7.33
N ARG A 80 4.30 -14.48 8.37
CA ARG A 80 5.33 -15.51 8.25
C ARG A 80 4.82 -16.71 7.45
N LEU A 81 3.62 -17.20 7.73
CA LEU A 81 3.00 -18.27 6.93
C LEU A 81 2.97 -17.93 5.43
N ALA A 82 2.58 -16.70 5.10
CA ALA A 82 2.53 -16.25 3.71
C ALA A 82 3.91 -16.31 3.03
N ARG A 83 4.96 -15.80 3.72
CA ARG A 83 6.33 -15.80 3.18
C ARG A 83 6.88 -17.21 3.00
N GLU A 84 6.68 -18.08 3.99
CA GLU A 84 7.14 -19.48 3.92
C GLU A 84 6.43 -20.25 2.80
N ARG A 85 5.12 -20.04 2.66
CA ARG A 85 4.29 -20.76 1.69
C ARG A 85 4.52 -20.31 0.25
N TYR A 86 4.48 -19.00 0.00
CA TYR A 86 4.44 -18.47 -1.37
C TYR A 86 5.82 -18.02 -1.87
N CYS A 87 6.68 -17.50 -1.00
CA CYS A 87 8.02 -17.03 -1.41
C CYS A 87 9.07 -18.12 -1.26
N ALA A 88 9.14 -18.79 -0.10
CA ALA A 88 10.16 -19.81 0.17
C ALA A 88 9.80 -21.20 -0.38
N MET A 89 8.54 -21.44 -0.75
CA MET A 89 8.03 -22.75 -1.19
C MET A 89 8.36 -23.87 -0.19
N ALA A 90 8.34 -23.53 1.11
CA ALA A 90 8.68 -24.45 2.18
C ALA A 90 7.70 -25.64 2.22
N THR A 91 8.13 -26.79 2.73
CA THR A 91 7.24 -27.94 2.89
C THR A 91 6.14 -27.64 3.91
N VAL A 92 5.00 -28.34 3.86
CA VAL A 92 3.91 -28.12 4.84
C VAL A 92 4.40 -28.30 6.29
N ARG A 93 5.32 -29.26 6.51
CA ARG A 93 5.97 -29.47 7.82
C ARG A 93 6.74 -28.23 8.26
N ASP A 94 7.56 -27.66 7.39
CA ASP A 94 8.35 -26.46 7.70
C ASP A 94 7.47 -25.23 7.91
N GLN A 95 6.41 -25.10 7.12
CA GLN A 95 5.39 -24.05 7.29
C GLN A 95 4.74 -24.15 8.67
N MET A 96 4.31 -25.35 9.09
CA MET A 96 3.70 -25.60 10.41
C MET A 96 4.68 -25.26 11.53
N LYS A 97 5.94 -25.70 11.42
CA LYS A 97 7.00 -25.39 12.38
C LYS A 97 7.26 -23.89 12.48
N ALA A 98 7.29 -23.17 11.36
CA ALA A 98 7.57 -21.73 11.31
C ALA A 98 6.51 -20.89 12.06
N VAL A 99 5.27 -21.37 12.12
CA VAL A 99 4.16 -20.68 12.80
C VAL A 99 3.76 -21.30 14.14
N GLY A 100 4.49 -22.32 14.60
CA GLY A 100 4.24 -22.99 15.89
C GLY A 100 3.03 -23.92 15.90
N ILE A 101 2.60 -24.44 14.74
CA ILE A 101 1.58 -25.49 14.65
C ILE A 101 2.24 -26.86 14.84
N ALA A 102 1.64 -27.71 15.65
CA ALA A 102 2.09 -29.10 15.84
C ALA A 102 2.01 -29.88 14.52
N GLU A 103 3.04 -30.66 14.20
CA GLU A 103 3.08 -31.51 13.00
C GLU A 103 1.89 -32.48 12.98
N GLY A 104 1.28 -32.67 11.80
CA GLY A 104 0.09 -33.52 11.63
C GLY A 104 -1.25 -32.86 11.98
N ALA A 105 -1.26 -31.61 12.46
CA ALA A 105 -2.48 -30.85 12.68
C ALA A 105 -3.07 -30.25 11.38
N ASP A 106 -3.38 -31.10 10.39
CA ASP A 106 -3.79 -30.69 9.03
C ASP A 106 -5.02 -29.77 9.02
N ARG A 107 -6.01 -30.06 9.86
CA ARG A 107 -7.22 -29.22 9.97
C ARG A 107 -6.88 -27.84 10.50
N THR A 108 -6.00 -27.76 11.51
CA THR A 108 -5.54 -26.49 12.06
C THR A 108 -4.79 -25.70 11.00
N TYR A 109 -3.88 -26.35 10.28
CA TYR A 109 -3.14 -25.71 9.19
C TYR A 109 -4.06 -25.17 8.09
N ARG A 110 -5.05 -25.94 7.63
CA ARG A 110 -6.04 -25.45 6.64
C ARG A 110 -6.84 -24.25 7.18
N ASN A 111 -7.23 -24.27 8.45
CA ASN A 111 -7.89 -23.12 9.08
C ASN A 111 -6.99 -21.87 9.13
N TRP A 112 -5.68 -22.06 9.30
CA TRP A 112 -4.70 -20.97 9.27
C TRP A 112 -4.54 -20.36 7.88
N VAL A 113 -4.49 -21.19 6.83
CA VAL A 113 -4.48 -20.73 5.44
C VAL A 113 -5.78 -19.98 5.11
N ASP A 114 -6.93 -20.49 5.55
CA ASP A 114 -8.21 -19.82 5.36
C ASP A 114 -8.26 -18.45 6.05
N ARG A 115 -7.75 -18.37 7.28
CA ARG A 115 -7.63 -17.10 8.01
C ARG A 115 -6.68 -16.14 7.32
N LEU A 116 -5.55 -16.62 6.80
CA LEU A 116 -4.64 -15.78 6.01
C LEU A 116 -5.38 -15.15 4.84
N HIS A 117 -6.16 -15.92 4.08
CA HIS A 117 -6.89 -15.40 2.91
C HIS A 117 -7.94 -14.38 3.30
N GLN A 118 -8.70 -14.65 4.37
CA GLN A 118 -9.70 -13.71 4.88
C GLN A 118 -9.08 -12.38 5.30
N GLN A 119 -7.92 -12.41 5.98
CA GLN A 119 -7.28 -11.19 6.44
C GLN A 119 -6.62 -10.40 5.31
N VAL A 120 -6.00 -11.06 4.34
CA VAL A 120 -5.50 -10.39 3.13
C VAL A 120 -6.64 -9.72 2.37
N LEU A 121 -7.74 -10.43 2.13
CA LEU A 121 -8.93 -9.86 1.48
C LEU A 121 -9.49 -8.65 2.22
N LEU A 122 -9.59 -8.73 3.55
CA LEU A 122 -10.06 -7.62 4.39
C LEU A 122 -9.17 -6.38 4.19
N ILE A 123 -7.85 -6.55 4.26
CA ILE A 123 -6.89 -5.45 4.12
C ILE A 123 -6.97 -4.85 2.72
N LEU A 124 -7.03 -5.66 1.66
CA LEU A 124 -7.19 -5.18 0.28
C LEU A 124 -8.50 -4.41 0.09
N THR A 125 -9.59 -4.85 0.72
CA THR A 125 -10.89 -4.17 0.67
C THR A 125 -10.83 -2.81 1.36
N LEU A 126 -10.18 -2.73 2.53
CA LEU A 126 -9.99 -1.47 3.24
C LEU A 126 -9.10 -0.50 2.46
N ARG A 127 -8.03 -1.00 1.85
CA ARG A 127 -7.09 -0.21 1.04
C ARG A 127 -7.74 0.31 -0.24
N SER A 128 -8.50 -0.52 -0.95
CA SER A 128 -9.22 -0.10 -2.16
C SER A 128 -10.33 0.93 -1.87
N GLY A 129 -10.99 0.83 -0.70
CA GLY A 129 -11.93 1.85 -0.22
C GLY A 129 -11.25 3.18 0.13
N SER A 130 -10.10 3.14 0.79
CA SER A 130 -9.33 4.34 1.16
C SER A 130 -8.74 5.07 -0.05
N THR A 131 -8.29 4.34 -1.08
CA THR A 131 -7.71 4.93 -2.31
C THR A 131 -8.76 5.65 -3.17
N ARG A 132 -10.05 5.29 -3.05
CA ARG A 132 -11.16 5.95 -3.78
C ARG A 132 -11.63 7.28 -3.16
N GLY A 133 -11.05 7.72 -2.03
CA GLY A 133 -11.61 8.78 -1.18
C GLY A 133 -10.96 10.18 -1.23
N TYR A 134 -10.03 10.50 -2.14
CA TYR A 134 -9.42 11.84 -2.18
C TYR A 134 -9.39 12.47 -3.59
N PRO A 135 -10.23 13.49 -3.89
CA PRO A 135 -9.78 14.60 -4.70
C PRO A 135 -8.98 15.54 -3.78
N VAL A 136 -7.68 15.64 -4.00
CA VAL A 136 -6.86 16.75 -3.48
C VAL A 136 -7.29 18.01 -4.23
N GLY A 137 -8.39 18.62 -3.80
CA GLY A 137 -8.81 19.93 -4.24
C GLY A 137 -7.95 21.01 -3.58
N PRO A 138 -7.58 22.10 -4.29
CA PRO A 138 -6.75 23.15 -3.69
C PRO A 138 -7.49 23.82 -2.53
N PRO A 139 -6.80 24.24 -1.46
CA PRO A 139 -7.43 25.04 -0.42
C PRO A 139 -7.81 26.41 -1.02
N THR A 140 -9.08 26.55 -1.42
CA THR A 140 -9.64 27.86 -1.74
C THR A 140 -9.91 28.58 -0.43
N ASN A 141 -8.90 29.29 0.07
CA ASN A 141 -9.06 30.28 1.13
C ASN A 141 -9.94 31.43 0.64
N ARG A 142 -11.26 31.28 0.75
CA ARG A 142 -12.22 32.38 0.61
C ARG A 142 -12.41 33.07 1.96
N HIS A 143 -11.60 34.10 2.16
CA HIS A 143 -11.96 35.43 2.68
C HIS A 143 -12.88 35.54 3.92
N LEU A 144 -12.31 36.04 5.03
CA LEU A 144 -13.01 36.99 5.91
C LEU A 144 -12.13 38.24 6.05
N LYS A 145 -12.48 39.26 5.27
CA LYS A 145 -11.91 40.61 5.34
C LYS A 145 -12.51 41.26 6.59
N VAL A 146 -11.76 41.33 7.69
CA VAL A 146 -12.16 42.15 8.84
C VAL A 146 -12.09 43.61 8.41
N ALA A 147 -13.25 44.24 8.25
CA ALA A 147 -13.34 45.68 8.03
C ALA A 147 -12.87 46.40 9.30
N LYS A 148 -11.70 47.05 9.25
CA LYS A 148 -11.28 48.03 10.26
C LYS A 148 -12.18 49.27 10.11
N GLY A 149 -13.25 49.29 10.89
CA GLY A 149 -14.10 50.46 11.09
C GLY A 149 -13.31 51.61 11.73
N ALA A 150 -13.59 52.82 11.26
CA ALA A 150 -12.87 54.04 11.53
C ALA A 150 -12.84 54.42 13.03
N SER A 151 -11.65 54.75 13.52
CA SER A 151 -11.44 55.53 14.74
C SER A 151 -11.71 56.99 14.42
N ARG A 152 -12.65 57.64 15.13
CA ARG A 152 -12.66 59.09 15.31
C ARG A 152 -12.97 59.47 16.77
N PRO A 153 -12.42 60.61 17.24
CA PRO A 153 -12.14 60.85 18.65
C PRO A 153 -13.17 61.78 19.30
N ILE A 154 -13.44 61.61 20.59
CA ILE A 154 -14.03 62.65 21.44
C ILE A 154 -13.31 62.58 22.78
N GLY A 155 -12.49 63.59 23.05
CA GLY A 155 -11.98 63.88 24.39
C GLY A 155 -12.88 64.91 25.05
N ILE A 156 -13.12 64.78 26.36
CA ILE A 156 -13.46 65.90 27.24
C ILE A 156 -12.83 65.67 28.63
N TYR A 157 -11.76 66.42 28.88
CA TYR A 157 -11.36 67.17 30.07
C TYR A 157 -11.84 66.82 31.51
N ARG A 158 -10.81 66.65 32.37
CA ARG A 158 -10.44 67.49 33.55
C ARG A 158 -10.89 67.07 34.96
N ALA A 159 -9.84 66.90 35.79
CA ALA A 159 -9.60 67.23 37.20
C ALA A 159 -10.69 66.94 38.25
N LEU A 160 -10.29 66.17 39.28
CA LEU A 160 -10.09 66.65 40.66
C LEU A 160 -9.02 65.78 41.32
#